data_AF-A0A348SCC8-F1
#
_entry.id   AF-A0A348SCC8-F1
#
_cell.length_a   1.000
_cell.length_b   1.000
_cell.length_c   1.000
_cell.angle_alpha   90.00
_cell.angle_beta   90.00
_cell.angle_gamma   90.00
#
_symmetry.space_group_name_H-M   'P 1'
#
loop_
_entity.id
_entity.type
_entity.pdbx_description
1 polymer ?
#
loop_
_entity_poly.entity_id
_entity_poly.type
_entity_poly.pdbx_seq_one_letter_code
_entity_poly.pdbx_strand_id
1 'polypeptide(L)'
;MIRMNERDRAELRLLEQQLERMRGMLGAYSGLFFRQITVWGVVSLVILALSGLSAGAPIGFLLTFIVPFAFLEAGYTFYYTVFARRHAEFIEKSINARFGRTVLPAHRLEAAYFYLPDAPKLSFLSFARLSGYGSVMTIGYSVAALLLWGAGMEEGLAQVAAGGLDQALIWTALAWTLGVTAFLLWHFLAKRDEKRLLVELKASYPDAVRSRSSARRSR
;
A
#
# COMPACT_ATOMS: atom_id res chain seq x y z
N MET A 1 -13.68 35.04 20.29
CA MET A 1 -14.40 33.76 20.21
C MET A 1 -15.32 33.84 19.00
N ILE A 2 -14.97 33.20 17.88
CA ILE A 2 -15.77 33.26 16.65
C ILE A 2 -17.09 32.51 16.93
N ARG A 3 -18.23 33.19 16.86
CA ARG A 3 -19.55 32.53 16.95
C ARG A 3 -19.75 31.71 15.67
N MET A 4 -19.60 30.40 15.79
CA MET A 4 -19.86 29.46 14.71
C MET A 4 -21.37 29.36 14.51
N ASN A 5 -21.86 29.66 13.31
CA ASN A 5 -23.29 29.63 13.03
C ASN A 5 -23.78 28.17 12.90
N GLU A 6 -25.09 27.94 12.75
CA GLU A 6 -25.64 26.58 12.65
C GLU A 6 -25.19 25.82 11.41
N ARG A 7 -25.01 26.53 10.28
CA ARG A 7 -24.50 25.95 9.04
C ARG A 7 -23.06 25.45 9.22
N ASP A 8 -22.20 26.26 9.84
CA ASP A 8 -20.81 25.90 10.10
C ASP A 8 -20.72 24.67 11.01
N ARG A 9 -21.61 24.56 12.01
CA ARG A 9 -21.72 23.39 12.89
C ARG A 9 -22.21 22.15 12.14
N ALA A 10 -23.19 22.29 11.25
CA ALA A 10 -23.67 21.18 10.43
C ALA A 10 -22.59 20.67 9.47
N GLU A 11 -21.87 21.58 8.81
CA GLU A 11 -20.74 21.22 7.96
C GLU A 11 -19.60 20.56 8.75
N LEU A 12 -19.31 21.03 9.97
CA LEU A 12 -18.31 20.40 10.83
C LEU A 12 -18.68 18.94 11.14
N ARG A 13 -19.95 18.67 11.47
CA ARG A 13 -20.45 17.31 11.70
C ARG A 13 -20.30 16.42 10.47
N LEU A 14 -20.56 16.95 9.27
CA LEU A 14 -20.36 16.20 8.03
C LEU A 14 -18.88 15.86 7.80
N LEU A 15 -17.97 16.79 8.10
CA LEU A 15 -16.52 16.56 8.03
C LEU A 15 -16.08 15.51 9.06
N GLU A 16 -16.58 15.57 10.29
CA GLU A 16 -16.29 14.56 11.33
C GLU A 16 -16.74 13.16 10.90
N GLN A 17 -17.96 13.03 10.38
CA GLN A 17 -18.47 11.75 9.86
C GLN A 17 -17.69 11.26 8.64
N GLN A 18 -17.23 12.16 7.77
CA GLN A 18 -16.33 11.77 6.67
C GLN A 18 -14.97 11.33 7.19
N LEU A 19 -14.42 12.02 8.18
CA LEU A 19 -13.13 11.66 8.80
C LEU A 19 -13.20 10.28 9.45
N GLU A 20 -14.25 10.02 10.22
CA GLU A 20 -14.49 8.73 10.86
C GLU A 20 -14.56 7.61 9.81
N ARG A 21 -15.30 7.82 8.72
CA ARG A 21 -15.36 6.86 7.61
C ARG A 21 -14.01 6.63 6.96
N MET A 22 -13.22 7.67 6.71
CA MET A 22 -11.89 7.53 6.11
C MET A 22 -10.89 6.86 7.05
N ARG A 23 -10.96 7.14 8.35
CA ARG A 23 -10.13 6.48 9.38
C ARG A 23 -10.52 5.01 9.55
N GLY A 24 -11.83 4.71 9.55
CA GLY A 24 -12.35 3.35 9.55
C GLY A 24 -11.92 2.57 8.30
N MET A 25 -12.01 3.18 7.11
CA MET A 25 -11.53 2.60 5.85
C MET A 25 -10.03 2.31 5.91
N LEU A 26 -9.22 3.25 6.39
CA LEU A 26 -7.78 3.05 6.55
C LEU A 26 -7.47 1.86 7.45
N GLY A 27 -8.12 1.76 8.61
CA GLY A 27 -7.96 0.64 9.54
C GLY A 27 -8.39 -0.70 8.92
N ALA A 28 -9.56 -0.73 8.27
CA ALA A 28 -10.09 -1.93 7.63
C ALA A 28 -9.15 -2.45 6.53
N TYR A 29 -8.75 -1.61 5.58
CA TYR A 29 -7.86 -2.03 4.49
C TYR A 29 -6.44 -2.35 4.96
N SER A 30 -5.95 -1.69 6.02
CA SER A 30 -4.67 -2.07 6.63
C SER A 30 -4.76 -3.46 7.27
N GLY A 31 -5.88 -3.77 7.96
CA GLY A 31 -6.15 -5.10 8.49
C GLY A 31 -6.26 -6.17 7.40
N LEU A 32 -6.95 -5.86 6.30
CA LEU A 32 -7.05 -6.74 5.13
C LEU A 32 -5.67 -7.02 4.52
N PHE A 33 -4.84 -5.99 4.34
CA PHE A 33 -3.48 -6.11 3.80
C PHE A 33 -2.62 -7.10 4.61
N PHE A 34 -2.56 -6.94 5.94
CA PHE A 34 -1.76 -7.85 6.78
C PHE A 34 -2.34 -9.26 6.83
N ARG A 35 -3.67 -9.39 6.81
CA ARG A 35 -4.31 -10.71 6.73
C ARG A 35 -3.97 -11.41 5.42
N GLN A 36 -4.01 -10.71 4.29
CA GLN A 36 -3.64 -11.26 2.98
C GLN A 36 -2.17 -11.67 2.94
N ILE A 37 -1.25 -10.84 3.45
CA ILE A 37 0.17 -11.23 3.57
C ILE A 37 0.32 -12.51 4.38
N THR A 38 -0.40 -12.63 5.49
CA THR A 38 -0.36 -13.83 6.34
C THR A 38 -0.90 -15.04 5.60
N VAL A 39 -2.05 -14.91 4.94
CA VAL A 39 -2.67 -15.99 4.16
C VAL A 39 -1.74 -16.46 3.04
N TRP A 40 -1.21 -15.54 2.23
CA TRP A 40 -0.29 -15.91 1.16
C TRP A 40 1.02 -16.48 1.68
N GLY A 41 1.55 -15.95 2.78
CA GLY A 41 2.71 -16.53 3.46
C GLY A 41 2.47 -17.98 3.87
N VAL A 42 1.34 -18.27 4.52
CA VAL A 42 0.96 -19.64 4.90
C VAL A 42 0.75 -20.53 3.69
N VAL A 43 0.03 -20.07 2.66
CA VAL A 43 -0.18 -20.81 1.41
C VAL A 43 1.16 -21.16 0.75
N SER A 44 2.08 -20.20 0.65
CA SER A 44 3.40 -20.46 0.07
C SER A 44 4.22 -21.45 0.89
N LEU A 45 4.17 -21.37 2.22
CA LEU A 45 4.85 -22.34 3.10
C LEU A 45 4.26 -23.74 2.97
N VAL A 46 2.93 -23.87 2.88
CA VAL A 46 2.26 -25.15 2.65
C VAL A 46 2.66 -25.74 1.30
N ILE A 47 2.70 -24.93 0.24
CA ILE A 47 3.14 -25.38 -1.09
C ILE A 47 4.59 -25.84 -1.06
N LEU A 48 5.47 -25.08 -0.40
CA LEU A 48 6.87 -25.46 -0.26
C LEU A 48 7.02 -26.78 0.51
N ALA A 49 6.27 -26.96 1.60
CA ALA A 49 6.28 -28.21 2.36
C ALA A 49 5.75 -29.40 1.55
N LEU A 50 4.67 -29.20 0.79
CA LEU A 50 4.09 -30.23 -0.09
C LEU A 50 5.04 -30.60 -1.23
N SER A 51 5.75 -29.63 -1.82
CA SER A 51 6.80 -29.88 -2.81
C SER A 51 7.86 -30.84 -2.29
N GLY A 52 8.35 -30.64 -1.06
CA GLY A 52 9.32 -31.55 -0.44
C GLY A 52 8.79 -32.98 -0.19
N LEU A 53 7.48 -33.18 -0.19
CA LEU A 53 6.82 -34.48 0.05
C LEU A 53 6.29 -35.14 -1.21
N SER A 54 6.25 -34.45 -2.35
CA SER A 54 5.43 -34.82 -3.51
C SER A 54 5.98 -35.93 -4.41
N ALA A 55 7.10 -36.56 -4.04
CA ALA A 55 7.76 -37.63 -4.80
C ALA A 55 7.92 -37.33 -6.31
N GLY A 56 8.22 -36.07 -6.66
CA GLY A 56 8.47 -35.65 -8.04
C GLY A 56 7.28 -35.02 -8.76
N ALA A 57 6.17 -34.69 -8.08
CA ALA A 57 5.17 -33.80 -8.68
C ALA A 57 5.61 -32.33 -8.56
N PRO A 58 5.43 -31.49 -9.61
CA PRO A 58 5.96 -30.12 -9.70
C PRO A 58 5.15 -29.10 -8.88
N ILE A 59 4.87 -29.41 -7.60
CA ILE A 59 3.97 -28.62 -6.76
C ILE A 59 4.56 -27.25 -6.43
N GLY A 60 5.86 -27.16 -6.13
CA GLY A 60 6.47 -25.90 -5.75
C GLY A 60 6.60 -24.92 -6.92
N PHE A 61 6.52 -25.40 -8.17
CA PHE A 61 6.44 -24.54 -9.35
C PHE A 61 5.24 -23.57 -9.27
N LEU A 62 4.16 -23.90 -8.56
CA LEU A 62 3.03 -22.98 -8.33
C LEU A 62 3.44 -21.68 -7.62
N LEU A 63 4.54 -21.67 -6.85
CA LEU A 63 5.06 -20.46 -6.20
C LEU A 63 5.44 -19.38 -7.20
N THR A 64 5.83 -19.74 -8.43
CA THR A 64 6.20 -18.75 -9.46
C THR A 64 5.02 -17.91 -9.94
N PHE A 65 3.80 -18.38 -9.71
CA PHE A 65 2.56 -17.68 -10.05
C PHE A 65 1.90 -17.03 -8.84
N ILE A 66 1.88 -17.75 -7.71
CA ILE A 66 1.26 -17.29 -6.47
C ILE A 66 2.00 -16.10 -5.88
N VAL A 67 3.33 -16.10 -5.90
CA VAL A 67 4.10 -14.98 -5.34
C VAL A 67 3.77 -13.67 -6.06
N PRO A 68 3.89 -13.54 -7.40
CA PRO A 68 3.49 -12.30 -8.08
C PRO A 68 2.00 -11.95 -7.89
N PHE A 69 1.11 -12.95 -7.85
CA PHE A 69 -0.31 -12.72 -7.59
C PHE A 69 -0.55 -12.09 -6.21
N ALA A 70 0.13 -12.58 -5.17
CA ALA A 70 0.05 -12.00 -3.82
C ALA A 70 0.49 -10.52 -3.81
N PHE A 71 1.50 -10.14 -4.62
CA PHE A 71 1.89 -8.74 -4.76
C PHE A 71 0.84 -7.87 -5.47
N LEU A 72 0.10 -8.40 -6.45
CA LEU A 72 -1.03 -7.68 -7.05
C LEU A 72 -2.10 -7.38 -6.01
N GLU A 73 -2.50 -8.38 -5.21
CA GLU A 73 -3.52 -8.21 -4.19
C GLU A 73 -3.07 -7.24 -3.07
N ALA A 74 -1.81 -7.35 -2.65
CA ALA A 74 -1.19 -6.41 -1.71
C ALA A 74 -1.16 -4.97 -2.28
N GLY A 75 -0.88 -4.83 -3.58
CA GLY A 75 -0.96 -3.55 -4.29
C GLY A 75 -2.37 -2.96 -4.28
N TYR A 76 -3.38 -3.80 -4.53
CA TYR A 76 -4.79 -3.40 -4.52
C TYR A 76 -5.25 -2.91 -3.14
N THR A 77 -4.94 -3.62 -2.06
CA THR A 77 -5.31 -3.16 -0.71
C THR A 77 -4.52 -1.92 -0.29
N PHE A 78 -3.23 -1.86 -0.63
CA PHE A 78 -2.41 -0.66 -0.38
C PHE A 78 -2.97 0.58 -1.09
N TYR A 79 -3.49 0.44 -2.31
CA TYR A 79 -4.14 1.53 -3.06
C TYR A 79 -5.25 2.23 -2.26
N TYR A 80 -6.12 1.46 -1.59
CA TYR A 80 -7.17 2.02 -0.73
C TYR A 80 -6.63 2.69 0.54
N THR A 81 -5.55 2.17 1.12
CA THR A 81 -4.92 2.82 2.29
C THR A 81 -4.36 4.20 1.94
N VAL A 82 -3.80 4.36 0.73
CA VAL A 82 -3.32 5.66 0.23
C VAL A 82 -4.49 6.62 0.07
N PHE A 83 -5.58 6.18 -0.58
CA PHE A 83 -6.78 6.99 -0.75
C PHE A 83 -7.32 7.49 0.59
N ALA A 84 -7.58 6.57 1.53
CA ALA A 84 -8.16 6.87 2.83
C ALA A 84 -7.28 7.80 3.66
N ARG A 85 -5.96 7.55 3.70
CA ARG A 85 -5.00 8.38 4.44
C ARG A 85 -4.92 9.80 3.89
N ARG A 86 -4.91 9.96 2.55
CA ARG A 86 -4.88 11.28 1.91
C ARG A 86 -6.17 12.05 2.14
N HIS A 87 -7.31 11.39 2.01
CA HIS A 87 -8.59 12.04 2.22
C HIS A 87 -8.76 12.49 3.68
N ALA A 88 -8.41 11.63 4.65
CA ALA A 88 -8.41 11.98 6.07
C ALA A 88 -7.50 13.19 6.38
N GLU A 89 -6.30 13.25 5.78
CA GLU A 89 -5.39 14.40 5.91
C GLU A 89 -6.06 15.74 5.51
N PHE A 90 -6.77 15.77 4.38
CA PHE A 90 -7.45 16.98 3.91
C PHE A 90 -8.64 17.36 4.80
N ILE A 91 -9.41 16.38 5.28
CA ILE A 91 -10.52 16.63 6.19
C ILE A 91 -10.00 17.21 7.53
N GLU A 92 -8.95 16.61 8.11
CA GLU A 92 -8.34 17.12 9.35
C GLU A 92 -7.82 18.54 9.20
N LYS A 93 -7.16 18.85 8.09
CA LYS A 93 -6.69 20.21 7.81
C LYS A 93 -7.84 21.20 7.68
N SER A 94 -8.95 20.78 7.08
CA SER A 94 -10.15 21.63 6.92
C SER A 94 -10.80 21.92 8.28
N ILE A 95 -10.93 20.91 9.13
CA ILE A 95 -11.43 21.08 10.51
C ILE A 95 -10.49 22.01 11.31
N ASN A 96 -9.18 21.74 11.28
CA ASN A 96 -8.19 22.57 11.98
C ASN A 96 -8.21 24.04 11.53
N ALA A 97 -8.40 24.30 10.23
CA ALA A 97 -8.52 25.65 9.69
C ALA A 97 -9.72 26.40 10.28
N ARG A 98 -10.88 25.73 10.42
CA ARG A 98 -12.09 26.30 11.02
C ARG A 98 -11.92 26.64 12.51
N PHE A 99 -11.14 25.84 13.23
CA PHE A 99 -10.79 26.12 14.63
C PHE A 99 -9.65 27.15 14.80
N GLY A 100 -8.96 27.54 13.71
CA GLY A 100 -7.79 28.42 13.76
C GLY A 100 -6.59 27.85 14.51
N ARG A 101 -6.61 26.55 14.85
CA ARG A 101 -5.54 25.85 15.59
C ARG A 101 -5.54 24.36 15.23
N THR A 102 -4.44 23.67 15.55
CA THR A 102 -4.40 22.20 15.42
C THR A 102 -5.20 21.56 16.56
N VAL A 103 -6.40 21.05 16.24
CA VAL A 103 -7.22 20.22 17.14
C VAL A 103 -7.09 18.73 16.82
N LEU A 104 -6.86 18.38 15.55
CA LEU A 104 -6.68 17.01 15.06
C LEU A 104 -5.25 16.86 14.51
N PRO A 105 -4.32 16.25 15.26
CA PRO A 105 -2.90 16.16 14.88
C PRO A 105 -2.55 14.88 14.12
N ALA A 106 -3.49 13.95 13.93
CA ALA A 106 -3.20 12.57 13.52
C ALA A 106 -2.41 12.48 12.21
N HIS A 107 -2.78 13.21 11.16
CA HIS A 107 -2.00 13.21 9.90
C HIS A 107 -0.53 13.65 10.09
N ARG A 108 -0.25 14.58 11.03
CA ARG A 108 1.12 15.01 11.34
C ARG A 108 1.89 13.94 12.11
N LEU A 109 1.22 13.30 13.08
CA LEU A 109 1.80 12.20 13.85
C LEU A 109 2.15 11.01 12.96
N GLU A 110 1.24 10.64 12.05
CA GLU A 110 1.49 9.59 11.05
C GLU A 110 2.63 9.94 10.10
N ALA A 111 2.69 11.19 9.65
CA ALA A 111 3.78 11.64 8.78
C ALA A 111 5.14 11.59 9.48
N ALA A 112 5.19 11.90 10.77
CA ALA A 112 6.41 11.84 11.58
C ALA A 112 6.81 10.40 11.92
N TYR A 113 5.84 9.54 12.23
CA TYR A 113 6.10 8.16 12.63
C TYR A 113 6.43 7.26 11.43
N PHE A 114 5.58 7.26 10.40
CA PHE A 114 5.74 6.39 9.24
C PHE A 114 6.63 7.03 8.17
N TYR A 115 6.06 7.99 7.44
CA TYR A 115 6.73 8.73 6.37
C TYR A 115 5.82 9.87 5.91
N LEU A 116 6.43 10.93 5.38
CA LEU A 116 5.72 12.02 4.71
C LEU A 116 4.86 11.44 3.58
N PRO A 117 3.56 11.76 3.51
CA PRO A 117 2.67 11.21 2.49
C PRO A 117 3.21 11.37 1.05
N ASP A 118 3.86 12.51 0.76
CA ASP A 118 4.43 12.87 -0.54
C ASP A 118 5.79 12.22 -0.85
N ALA A 119 6.44 11.58 0.14
CA ALA A 119 7.77 11.01 -0.04
C ALA A 119 7.80 9.98 -1.19
N PRO A 120 8.91 9.88 -1.93
CA PRO A 120 9.10 8.79 -2.89
C PRO A 120 9.02 7.46 -2.13
N LYS A 121 8.11 6.59 -2.55
CA LYS A 121 7.82 5.32 -1.88
C LYS A 121 7.32 4.28 -2.88
N LEU A 122 7.56 3.02 -2.56
CA LEU A 122 6.96 1.86 -3.22
C LEU A 122 6.24 1.05 -2.15
N SER A 123 4.91 1.06 -2.14
CA SER A 123 4.15 0.54 -0.98
C SER A 123 4.62 1.21 0.33
N PHE A 124 4.95 0.42 1.36
CA PHE A 124 5.49 0.87 2.64
C PHE A 124 7.01 1.16 2.62
N LEU A 125 7.73 0.85 1.54
CA LEU A 125 9.14 1.20 1.38
C LEU A 125 9.27 2.70 1.13
N SER A 126 9.81 3.45 2.10
CA SER A 126 10.13 4.86 1.93
C SER A 126 11.60 5.03 1.53
N PHE A 127 11.84 5.56 0.32
CA PHE A 127 13.21 5.83 -0.14
C PHE A 127 13.90 6.94 0.68
N ALA A 128 13.12 7.79 1.36
CA ALA A 128 13.64 8.82 2.26
C ALA A 128 14.02 8.27 3.65
N ARG A 129 13.55 7.07 4.01
CA ARG A 129 13.77 6.46 5.33
C ARG A 129 13.86 4.94 5.21
N LEU A 130 14.92 4.46 4.56
CA LEU A 130 15.15 3.03 4.31
C LEU A 130 15.35 2.21 5.60
N SER A 131 15.90 2.82 6.66
CA SER A 131 16.04 2.20 7.99
C SER A 131 14.76 2.27 8.85
N GLY A 132 13.70 2.90 8.36
CA GLY A 132 12.42 2.91 9.05
C GLY A 132 11.81 1.51 9.10
N TYR A 133 11.12 1.17 10.20
CA TYR A 133 10.58 -0.18 10.39
C TYR A 133 9.70 -0.66 9.23
N GLY A 134 8.84 0.21 8.67
CA GLY A 134 8.03 -0.13 7.49
C GLY A 134 8.86 -0.48 6.24
N SER A 135 9.97 0.23 6.01
CA SER A 135 10.90 -0.04 4.92
C SER A 135 11.62 -1.37 5.12
N VAL A 136 12.15 -1.62 6.33
CA VAL A 136 12.83 -2.87 6.68
C VAL A 136 11.88 -4.06 6.54
N MET A 137 10.65 -3.95 7.03
CA MET A 137 9.64 -5.00 6.87
C MET A 137 9.30 -5.25 5.40
N THR A 138 9.14 -4.19 4.58
CA THR A 138 8.87 -4.35 3.15
C THR A 138 10.00 -5.08 2.44
N ILE A 139 11.26 -4.71 2.73
CA ILE A 139 12.44 -5.40 2.19
C ILE A 139 12.47 -6.86 2.63
N GLY A 140 12.24 -7.13 3.92
CA GLY A 140 12.19 -8.49 4.46
C GLY A 140 11.15 -9.37 3.76
N TYR A 141 9.93 -8.86 3.58
CA TYR A 141 8.88 -9.57 2.83
C TYR A 141 9.26 -9.77 1.36
N SER A 142 9.88 -8.78 0.71
CA SER A 142 10.35 -8.92 -0.67
C SER A 142 11.45 -9.97 -0.82
N VAL A 143 12.40 -10.04 0.12
CA VAL A 143 13.46 -11.06 0.12
C VAL A 143 12.84 -12.45 0.35
N ALA A 144 11.95 -12.60 1.34
CA ALA A 144 11.28 -13.88 1.59
C ALA A 144 10.47 -14.35 0.36
N ALA A 145 9.76 -13.43 -0.30
CA ALA A 145 9.04 -13.73 -1.52
C ALA A 145 9.97 -14.13 -2.68
N LEU A 146 11.13 -13.47 -2.84
CA LEU A 146 12.11 -13.82 -3.86
C LEU A 146 12.66 -15.24 -3.63
N LEU A 147 12.93 -15.61 -2.37
CA LEU A 147 13.37 -16.96 -2.03
C LEU A 147 12.30 -18.01 -2.34
N LEU A 148 11.04 -17.74 -1.98
CA LEU A 148 9.91 -18.64 -2.30
C LEU A 148 9.71 -18.79 -3.82
N TRP A 149 9.74 -17.69 -4.56
CA TRP A 149 9.65 -17.71 -6.01
C TRP A 149 10.84 -18.45 -6.64
N GLY A 150 12.05 -18.22 -6.12
CA GLY A 150 13.27 -18.88 -6.56
C GLY A 150 13.23 -20.39 -6.37
N ALA A 151 12.74 -20.86 -5.22
CA ALA A 151 12.53 -22.29 -4.96
C ALA A 151 11.54 -22.91 -5.96
N GLY A 152 10.44 -22.21 -6.26
CA GLY A 152 9.49 -22.67 -7.29
C GLY A 152 10.10 -22.72 -8.69
N MET A 153 10.93 -21.74 -9.04
CA MET A 153 11.62 -21.70 -10.33
C MET A 153 12.68 -22.81 -10.46
N GLU A 154 13.44 -23.06 -9.39
CA GLU A 154 14.42 -24.15 -9.33
C GLU A 154 13.75 -25.51 -9.59
N GLU A 155 12.65 -25.80 -8.89
CA GLU A 155 11.88 -27.02 -9.11
C GLU A 155 11.32 -27.09 -10.54
N GLY A 156 10.76 -25.98 -11.04
CA GLY A 156 10.26 -25.90 -12.41
C GLY A 156 11.33 -26.26 -13.45
N LEU A 157 12.54 -25.71 -13.31
CA LEU A 157 13.67 -26.00 -14.20
C LEU A 157 14.13 -27.46 -14.10
N ALA A 158 14.20 -28.02 -12.89
CA ALA A 158 14.53 -29.42 -12.68
C ALA A 158 13.50 -30.35 -13.35
N GLN A 159 12.22 -30.00 -13.27
CA GLN A 159 11.13 -30.77 -13.87
C GLN A 159 11.12 -30.68 -15.39
N VAL A 160 11.44 -29.52 -15.97
CA VAL A 160 11.65 -29.40 -17.43
C VAL A 160 12.82 -30.29 -17.88
N ALA A 161 13.94 -30.28 -17.14
CA ALA A 161 15.09 -31.12 -17.46
C ALA A 161 14.77 -32.62 -17.36
N ALA A 162 13.89 -33.01 -16.44
CA ALA A 162 13.40 -34.38 -16.30
C ALA A 162 12.28 -34.76 -17.28
N GLY A 163 11.80 -33.82 -18.11
CA GLY A 163 10.68 -34.04 -19.04
C GLY A 163 9.29 -34.05 -18.38
N GLY A 164 9.18 -33.64 -17.11
CA GLY A 164 7.93 -33.57 -16.35
C GLY A 164 7.14 -32.26 -16.53
N LEU A 165 7.77 -31.21 -17.07
CA LEU A 165 7.12 -29.95 -17.43
C LEU A 165 7.56 -29.45 -18.82
N ASP A 166 6.66 -28.74 -19.49
CA ASP A 166 6.98 -28.02 -20.73
C ASP A 166 7.81 -26.77 -20.45
N GLN A 167 8.89 -26.56 -21.21
CA GLN A 167 9.74 -25.38 -21.14
C GLN A 167 8.95 -24.06 -21.34
N ALA A 168 7.86 -24.09 -22.12
CA ALA A 168 6.98 -22.93 -22.30
C ALA A 168 6.40 -22.39 -20.99
N LEU A 169 6.23 -23.24 -19.97
CA LEU A 169 5.72 -22.83 -18.66
C LEU A 169 6.73 -21.96 -17.89
N ILE A 170 8.03 -22.21 -18.06
CA ILE A 170 9.09 -21.38 -17.46
C ILE A 170 9.02 -19.96 -18.03
N TRP A 171 8.92 -19.84 -19.36
CA TRP A 171 8.77 -18.55 -20.02
C TRP A 171 7.49 -17.85 -19.61
N THR A 172 6.40 -18.59 -19.43
CA THR A 172 5.13 -18.05 -18.96
C THR A 172 5.24 -17.52 -17.52
N ALA A 173 5.89 -18.26 -16.61
CA ALA A 173 6.14 -17.84 -15.24
C ALA A 173 7.02 -16.57 -15.17
N LEU A 174 8.06 -16.50 -15.99
CA LEU A 174 8.92 -15.31 -16.11
C LEU A 174 8.14 -14.12 -16.65
N ALA A 175 7.39 -14.30 -17.74
CA ALA A 175 6.57 -13.25 -18.34
C ALA A 175 5.50 -12.73 -17.36
N TRP A 176 4.87 -13.63 -16.61
CA TRP A 176 3.93 -13.29 -15.54
C TRP A 176 4.58 -12.43 -14.45
N THR A 177 5.71 -12.90 -13.91
CA THR A 177 6.44 -12.22 -12.85
C THR A 177 6.92 -10.84 -13.29
N LEU A 178 7.50 -10.75 -14.48
CA LEU A 178 7.96 -9.49 -15.06
C LEU A 178 6.80 -8.54 -15.37
N GLY A 179 5.71 -9.05 -15.95
CA GLY A 179 4.52 -8.26 -16.26
C GLY A 179 3.90 -7.64 -15.01
N VAL A 180 3.71 -8.43 -13.95
CA VAL A 180 3.21 -7.96 -12.66
C VAL A 180 4.17 -6.94 -12.04
N THR A 181 5.46 -7.25 -11.99
CA THR A 181 6.47 -6.37 -11.39
C THR A 181 6.54 -5.03 -12.13
N ALA A 182 6.60 -5.07 -13.47
CA ALA A 182 6.63 -3.87 -14.30
C ALA A 182 5.36 -3.03 -14.12
N PHE A 183 4.19 -3.67 -14.08
CA PHE A 183 2.92 -2.97 -13.83
C PHE A 183 2.91 -2.27 -12.47
N LEU A 184 3.27 -2.97 -11.39
CA LEU A 184 3.28 -2.40 -10.03
C LEU A 184 4.30 -1.27 -9.89
N LEU A 185 5.52 -1.45 -10.40
CA LEU A 185 6.55 -0.40 -10.42
C LEU A 185 6.07 0.81 -11.19
N TRP A 186 5.56 0.62 -12.41
CA TRP A 186 5.04 1.71 -13.24
C TRP A 186 3.89 2.46 -12.54
N HIS A 187 2.92 1.73 -12.00
CA HIS A 187 1.76 2.32 -11.34
C HIS A 187 2.16 3.15 -10.11
N PHE A 188 2.90 2.55 -9.17
CA PHE A 188 3.24 3.19 -7.90
C PHE A 188 4.32 4.28 -8.03
N LEU A 189 5.27 4.15 -8.96
CA LEU A 189 6.28 5.18 -9.17
C LEU A 189 5.72 6.38 -9.95
N ALA A 190 4.83 6.15 -10.93
CA ALA A 190 4.24 7.26 -11.68
C ALA A 190 3.29 8.12 -10.83
N LYS A 191 2.68 7.53 -9.79
CA LYS A 191 1.74 8.17 -8.85
C LYS A 191 0.59 8.89 -9.57
N ARG A 192 0.14 8.38 -10.72
CA ARG A 192 -0.85 9.06 -11.58
C ARG A 192 -2.17 9.26 -10.85
N ASP A 193 -2.68 8.21 -10.21
CA ASP A 193 -3.97 8.27 -9.52
C ASP A 193 -3.89 9.03 -8.21
N GLU A 194 -2.77 8.93 -7.48
CA GLU A 194 -2.54 9.79 -6.30
C GLU A 194 -2.48 11.27 -6.70
N LYS A 195 -1.85 11.63 -7.82
CA LYS A 195 -1.86 13.02 -8.33
C LYS A 195 -3.25 13.49 -8.70
N ARG A 196 -4.05 12.65 -9.39
CA ARG A 196 -5.47 12.95 -9.71
C ARG A 196 -6.30 13.16 -8.44
N LEU A 197 -6.16 12.25 -7.47
CA LEU A 197 -6.79 12.38 -6.16
C LEU A 197 -6.43 13.70 -5.47
N LEU A 198 -5.15 14.08 -5.48
CA LEU A 198 -4.71 15.33 -4.87
C LEU A 198 -5.28 16.57 -5.56
N VAL A 199 -5.58 16.54 -6.86
CA VAL A 199 -6.27 17.63 -7.57
C VAL A 199 -7.70 17.76 -7.03
N GLU A 200 -8.44 16.65 -7.00
CA GLU A 200 -9.82 16.62 -6.51
C GLU A 200 -9.95 17.01 -5.03
N LEU A 201 -9.03 16.52 -4.19
CA LEU A 201 -8.99 16.88 -2.77
C LEU A 201 -8.72 18.37 -2.56
N LYS A 202 -7.83 18.98 -3.35
CA LYS A 202 -7.57 20.42 -3.25
C LYS A 202 -8.77 21.26 -3.70
N ALA A 203 -9.49 20.81 -4.73
CA ALA A 203 -10.71 21.47 -5.20
C ALA A 203 -11.84 21.36 -4.17
N SER A 204 -11.99 20.17 -3.56
CA SER A 204 -13.06 19.86 -2.60
C SER A 204 -12.83 20.48 -1.21
N TYR A 205 -11.57 20.71 -0.82
CA TYR A 205 -11.18 21.19 0.52
C TYR A 205 -10.25 22.42 0.44
N PRO A 206 -10.75 23.60 0.01
CA PRO A 206 -9.91 24.78 -0.16
C PRO A 206 -9.29 25.30 1.15
N ASP A 207 -9.97 25.13 2.27
CA ASP A 207 -9.49 25.56 3.60
C ASP A 207 -8.24 24.79 4.04
N ALA A 208 -8.15 23.51 3.67
CA ALA A 208 -6.97 22.69 3.95
C ALA A 208 -5.71 23.24 3.28
N VAL A 209 -5.84 23.84 2.09
CA VAL A 209 -4.74 24.42 1.31
C VAL A 209 -4.34 25.78 1.88
N ARG A 210 -5.31 26.62 2.25
CA ARG A 210 -5.07 27.97 2.80
C ARG A 210 -4.32 27.95 4.13
N SER A 211 -4.48 26.90 4.95
CA SER A 211 -3.73 26.75 6.21
C SER A 211 -2.20 26.74 6.05
N ARG A 212 -1.67 26.40 4.86
CA ARG A 212 -0.22 26.43 4.57
C ARG A 212 0.33 27.84 4.34
N SER A 213 -0.47 28.79 3.83
CA SER A 213 0.03 30.13 3.48
C SER A 213 0.09 31.07 4.69
N SER A 214 -0.82 30.92 5.65
CA SER A 214 -0.81 31.72 6.89
C SER A 214 0.40 31.35 7.78
N ALA A 215 0.73 30.07 7.89
CA ALA A 215 1.89 29.59 8.67
C ALA A 215 3.26 30.02 8.09
N ARG A 216 3.32 30.40 6.81
CA ARG A 216 4.55 30.86 6.15
C ARG A 216 4.73 32.39 6.19
N ARG A 217 3.69 33.14 6.53
CA ARG A 217 3.72 34.61 6.72
C ARG A 217 4.02 35.03 8.17
N SER A 218 4.00 34.09 9.11
CA SER A 218 4.30 34.32 10.53
C SER A 218 5.72 33.91 10.95
N ARG A 219 6.63 33.78 9.98
CA ARG A 219 8.07 33.59 10.18
C ARG A 219 8.79 34.67 9.38
#